data_AF-Q4A0N5-F1
#
_entry.id   AF-Q4A0N5-F1
#
_cell.length_a   1.000
_cell.length_b   1.000
_cell.length_c   1.000
_cell.angle_alpha   90.00
_cell.angle_beta   90.00
_cell.angle_gamma   90.00
#
_symmetry.space_group_name_H-M   'P 1'
#
loop_
_entity.id
_entity.type
_entity.pdbx_description
1 polymer ?
#
loop_
_entity_poly.entity_id
_entity_poly.type
_entity_poly.pdbx_seq_one_letter_code
_entity_poly.pdbx_strand_id
1 'polypeptide(L)'
;MIQSFIFIIILKQWKQLVIFFTILTCTLLLIWAAYSSLNQSFKIPVAVQDQDQSQASHTLIQSIEKNDFVKVEKLDQEAIYLDESVSKKEAVAAMHIPKDYSDKLKNNQLKLALTLYARDDFIGDITFEMISRSLYEQQIPYIVKKHLDDDGQETSLEKVSDTLNQHTPKSAIVHHVVNTNSETSISISLVFGIILFVSSVQIVLHQRLKQNGPLTRLFIFQYSKLILFTTYILIHTLILMLVLGITTFIFQQQLSFTFFAKSLVIIIVYELGVSWLLFKINTLSHRLFMAVIFALLMAVLYIFIQL
;
A
#
# COMPACT_ATOMS: atom_id res chain seq x y z
N MET A 1 -32.28 -29.56 33.66
CA MET A 1 -31.00 -28.86 33.89
C MET A 1 -30.71 -28.03 32.64
N ILE A 2 -30.92 -26.71 32.70
CA ILE A 2 -30.73 -25.81 31.55
C ILE A 2 -29.22 -25.74 31.30
N GLN A 3 -28.73 -26.43 30.27
CA GLN A 3 -27.35 -26.25 29.82
C GLN A 3 -27.16 -24.76 29.48
N SER A 4 -26.13 -24.13 30.04
CA SER A 4 -25.87 -22.70 29.84
C SER A 4 -25.84 -22.35 28.35
N PHE A 5 -26.35 -21.19 27.96
CA PHE A 5 -26.32 -20.71 26.57
C PHE A 5 -24.89 -20.65 25.99
N ILE A 6 -23.92 -20.45 26.88
CA ILE A 6 -22.48 -20.57 26.65
C ILE A 6 -22.13 -21.97 26.09
N PHE A 7 -22.73 -23.04 26.61
CA PHE A 7 -22.51 -24.39 26.11
C PHE A 7 -23.01 -24.57 24.67
N ILE A 8 -24.15 -23.97 24.32
CA ILE A 8 -24.75 -24.11 23.00
C ILE A 8 -23.97 -23.34 21.94
N ILE A 9 -23.50 -22.13 22.25
CA ILE A 9 -22.81 -21.27 21.29
C ILE A 9 -21.29 -21.56 21.27
N ILE A 10 -20.66 -21.83 22.41
CA ILE A 10 -19.21 -22.05 22.48
C ILE A 10 -18.87 -23.53 22.37
N LEU A 11 -19.32 -24.36 23.30
CA LEU A 11 -18.86 -25.76 23.38
C LEU A 11 -19.40 -26.63 22.24
N LYS A 12 -20.67 -26.46 21.87
CA LYS A 12 -21.29 -27.22 20.78
C LYS A 12 -20.85 -26.74 19.41
N GLN A 13 -20.43 -25.47 19.27
CA GLN A 13 -20.06 -24.87 17.99
C GLN A 13 -18.59 -24.43 17.90
N TRP A 14 -17.73 -24.97 18.76
CA TRP A 14 -16.33 -24.59 18.82
C TRP A 14 -15.63 -24.77 17.46
N LYS A 15 -15.98 -25.83 16.70
CA LYS A 15 -15.44 -26.06 15.35
C LYS A 15 -15.81 -24.94 14.39
N GLN A 16 -17.06 -24.46 14.43
CA GLN A 16 -17.53 -23.36 13.59
C GLN A 16 -16.81 -22.06 13.96
N LEU A 17 -16.63 -21.78 15.26
CA LEU A 17 -15.92 -20.60 15.74
C LEU A 17 -14.44 -20.62 15.33
N VAL A 18 -13.78 -21.78 15.42
CA VAL A 18 -12.39 -21.96 14.96
C VAL A 18 -12.28 -21.76 13.45
N ILE A 19 -13.17 -22.39 12.66
CA ILE A 19 -13.20 -22.20 11.21
C ILE A 19 -13.44 -20.74 10.85
N PHE A 20 -14.36 -20.08 11.54
CA PHE A 20 -14.65 -18.65 11.34
C PHE A 20 -13.41 -17.79 11.58
N PHE A 21 -12.73 -18.00 12.73
CA PHE A 21 -11.50 -17.29 13.04
C PHE A 21 -10.41 -17.54 11.99
N THR A 22 -10.22 -18.79 11.57
CA THR A 22 -9.24 -19.15 10.54
C THR A 22 -9.54 -18.49 9.19
N ILE A 23 -10.81 -18.43 8.77
CA ILE A 23 -11.17 -17.75 7.51
C ILE A 23 -10.81 -16.27 7.59
N LEU A 24 -11.10 -15.61 8.71
CA LEU A 24 -10.78 -14.20 8.90
C LEU A 24 -9.26 -13.95 8.89
N THR A 25 -8.48 -14.76 9.61
CA THR A 25 -7.02 -14.61 9.65
C THR A 25 -6.35 -14.96 8.33
N CYS A 26 -6.80 -15.99 7.61
CA CYS A 26 -6.32 -16.29 6.26
C CYS A 26 -6.62 -15.15 5.29
N THR A 27 -7.81 -14.57 5.35
CA THR A 27 -8.16 -13.39 4.52
C THR A 27 -7.21 -12.24 4.83
N LEU A 28 -6.95 -11.97 6.11
CA LEU A 28 -6.02 -10.92 6.52
C LEU A 28 -4.60 -11.15 5.99
N LEU A 29 -4.10 -12.39 6.05
CA LEU A 29 -2.79 -12.76 5.50
C LEU A 29 -2.73 -12.58 3.98
N LEU A 30 -3.81 -12.92 3.26
CA LEU A 30 -3.90 -12.69 1.81
C LEU A 30 -3.86 -11.19 1.47
N ILE A 31 -4.61 -10.37 2.22
CA ILE A 31 -4.58 -8.92 2.03
C ILE A 31 -3.19 -8.37 2.34
N TRP A 32 -2.55 -8.84 3.40
CA TRP A 32 -1.18 -8.44 3.73
C TRP A 32 -0.17 -8.86 2.65
N ALA A 33 -0.27 -10.08 2.12
CA ALA A 33 0.60 -10.56 1.05
C ALA A 33 0.42 -9.71 -0.21
N ALA A 34 -0.82 -9.38 -0.58
CA ALA A 34 -1.11 -8.47 -1.69
C ALA A 34 -0.57 -7.05 -1.43
N TYR A 35 -0.79 -6.51 -0.24
CA TYR A 35 -0.28 -5.19 0.15
C TYR A 35 1.26 -5.16 0.12
N SER A 36 1.91 -6.15 0.72
CA SER A 36 3.37 -6.28 0.74
C SER A 36 3.93 -6.43 -0.67
N SER A 37 3.31 -7.23 -1.54
CA SER A 37 3.72 -7.38 -2.93
C SER A 37 3.55 -6.09 -3.76
N LEU A 38 2.48 -5.33 -3.52
CA LEU A 38 2.26 -4.04 -4.19
C LEU A 38 3.18 -2.95 -3.66
N ASN A 39 3.57 -3.04 -2.38
CA ASN A 39 4.38 -2.06 -1.68
C ASN A 39 5.87 -2.44 -1.60
N GLN A 40 6.30 -3.52 -2.26
CA GLN A 40 7.71 -3.83 -2.47
C GLN A 40 8.32 -2.73 -3.33
N SER A 41 8.92 -1.74 -2.66
CA SER A 41 9.76 -0.66 -3.19
C SER A 41 9.33 -0.19 -4.58
N PHE A 42 8.41 0.79 -4.63
CA PHE A 42 8.12 1.54 -5.85
C PHE A 42 9.42 2.18 -6.35
N LYS A 43 10.19 1.43 -7.13
CA LYS A 43 11.36 1.91 -7.83
C LYS A 43 10.89 2.35 -9.18
N ILE A 44 11.08 3.62 -9.49
CA ILE A 44 10.78 4.25 -10.77
C ILE A 44 11.65 3.55 -11.83
N PRO A 45 11.07 2.77 -12.75
CA PRO A 45 11.83 2.13 -13.81
C PRO A 45 12.25 3.19 -14.84
N VAL A 46 13.56 3.33 -15.05
CA VAL A 46 14.15 4.21 -16.05
C VAL A 46 14.92 3.35 -17.05
N ALA A 47 14.44 3.29 -18.28
CA ALA A 47 15.12 2.59 -19.36
C ALA A 47 16.27 3.45 -19.89
N VAL A 48 17.44 2.86 -20.10
CA VAL A 48 18.62 3.58 -20.59
C VAL A 48 19.26 2.84 -21.75
N GLN A 49 19.40 3.52 -22.87
CA GLN A 49 20.23 3.10 -23.99
C GLN A 49 21.51 3.94 -24.03
N ASP A 50 22.64 3.29 -23.75
CA ASP A 50 23.97 3.94 -23.76
C ASP A 50 24.76 3.53 -25.01
N GLN A 51 24.85 4.43 -25.98
CA GLN A 51 25.67 4.26 -27.19
C GLN A 51 27.06 4.90 -27.06
N ASP A 52 27.26 5.81 -26.10
CA ASP A 52 28.52 6.53 -25.84
C ASP A 52 29.54 5.63 -25.14
N GLN A 53 29.08 4.83 -24.16
CA GLN A 53 29.91 3.95 -23.32
C GLN A 53 31.14 4.64 -22.69
N SER A 54 31.13 5.97 -22.58
CA SER A 54 32.25 6.69 -21.99
C SER A 54 32.14 6.73 -20.47
N GLN A 55 33.22 7.15 -19.82
CA GLN A 55 33.20 7.37 -18.37
C GLN A 55 32.11 8.38 -17.96
N ALA A 56 31.80 9.35 -18.83
CA ALA A 56 30.78 10.36 -18.56
C ALA A 56 29.36 9.74 -18.59
N SER A 57 29.06 8.86 -19.57
CA SER A 57 27.78 8.18 -19.64
C SER A 57 27.58 7.23 -18.45
N HIS A 58 28.60 6.46 -18.08
CA HIS A 58 28.56 5.59 -16.91
C HIS A 58 28.38 6.37 -15.60
N THR A 59 29.03 7.53 -15.47
CA THR A 59 28.84 8.39 -14.30
C THR A 59 27.40 8.89 -14.22
N LEU A 60 26.76 9.20 -15.35
CA LEU A 60 25.36 9.69 -15.38
C LEU A 60 24.40 8.58 -14.92
N ILE A 61 24.60 7.39 -15.47
CA ILE A 61 23.80 6.21 -15.12
C ILE A 61 23.95 5.89 -13.63
N GLN A 62 25.18 5.93 -13.11
CA GLN A 62 25.45 5.68 -11.69
C GLN A 62 24.83 6.75 -10.78
N SER A 63 24.86 8.02 -11.16
CA SER A 63 24.21 9.10 -10.39
C SER A 63 22.70 8.92 -10.30
N ILE A 64 22.07 8.43 -11.38
CA ILE A 64 20.64 8.10 -11.43
C ILE A 64 20.34 6.86 -10.58
N GLU A 65 21.14 5.80 -10.71
CA GLU A 65 20.97 4.52 -10.00
C GLU A 65 21.21 4.64 -8.48
N LYS A 66 22.04 5.61 -8.05
CA LYS A 66 22.30 5.89 -6.64
C LYS A 66 21.06 6.40 -5.89
N ASN A 67 20.02 6.82 -6.59
CA ASN A 67 18.75 7.19 -5.97
C ASN A 67 17.97 5.92 -5.56
N ASP A 68 17.69 5.77 -4.26
CA ASP A 68 16.98 4.60 -3.69
C ASP A 68 15.61 4.33 -4.33
N PHE A 69 15.01 5.35 -4.95
CA PHE A 69 13.70 5.30 -5.60
C PHE A 69 13.77 4.97 -7.09
N VAL A 70 14.94 4.74 -7.68
CA VAL A 70 15.09 4.49 -9.13
C VAL A 70 15.65 3.09 -9.39
N LYS A 71 15.16 2.46 -10.47
CA LYS A 71 15.71 1.22 -11.01
C LYS A 71 16.06 1.47 -12.46
N VAL A 72 17.35 1.37 -12.78
CA VAL A 72 17.82 1.52 -14.16
C VAL A 72 17.69 0.18 -14.89
N GLU A 73 17.04 0.20 -16.05
CA GLU A 73 16.94 -0.94 -16.96
C GLU A 73 17.74 -0.65 -18.22
N LYS A 74 18.83 -1.40 -18.44
CA LYS A 74 19.70 -1.19 -19.61
C LYS A 74 19.07 -1.83 -20.83
N LEU A 75 18.86 -1.04 -21.87
CA LEU A 75 18.41 -1.49 -23.18
C LEU A 75 19.59 -1.81 -24.08
N ASP A 76 19.35 -2.67 -25.07
CA ASP A 76 20.33 -2.97 -26.11
C ASP A 76 20.62 -1.73 -26.96
N GLN A 77 21.84 -1.64 -27.48
CA GLN A 77 22.35 -0.51 -28.25
C GLN A 77 21.65 -0.34 -29.60
N GLU A 78 21.05 -1.43 -30.10
CA GLU A 78 20.31 -1.49 -31.36
C GLU A 78 18.78 -1.34 -31.16
N ALA A 79 18.30 -1.14 -29.93
CA ALA A 79 16.87 -0.94 -29.69
C ALA A 79 16.36 0.30 -30.44
N ILE A 80 15.39 0.09 -31.35
CA ILE A 80 14.90 1.10 -32.30
C ILE A 80 13.78 1.97 -31.69
N TYR A 81 13.12 1.51 -30.62
CA TYR A 81 11.89 2.11 -30.09
C TYR A 81 11.96 2.35 -28.57
N LEU A 82 12.65 3.42 -28.16
CA LEU A 82 12.75 3.85 -26.75
C LEU A 82 11.43 4.42 -26.19
N ASP A 83 10.67 5.09 -27.04
CA ASP A 83 9.36 5.65 -26.75
C ASP A 83 8.30 4.57 -26.50
N GLU A 84 8.45 3.39 -27.11
CA GLU A 84 7.59 2.24 -26.84
C GLU A 84 7.68 1.76 -25.38
N SER A 85 8.86 1.80 -24.76
CA SER A 85 9.02 1.40 -23.35
C SER A 85 8.20 2.29 -22.39
N VAL A 86 8.10 3.58 -22.71
CA VAL A 86 7.26 4.52 -21.96
C VAL A 86 5.79 4.34 -22.30
N SER A 87 5.46 4.18 -23.59
CA SER A 87 4.09 4.02 -24.09
C SER A 87 3.42 2.73 -23.59
N LYS A 88 4.17 1.63 -23.47
CA LYS A 88 3.72 0.34 -22.91
C LYS A 88 3.68 0.31 -21.38
N LYS A 89 4.08 1.40 -20.72
CA LYS A 89 4.16 1.53 -19.25
C LYS A 89 5.16 0.56 -18.61
N GLU A 90 6.16 0.11 -19.38
CA GLU A 90 7.26 -0.73 -18.89
C GLU A 90 8.30 0.13 -18.16
N ALA A 91 8.51 1.36 -18.65
CA ALA A 91 9.33 2.39 -18.01
C ALA A 91 8.53 3.67 -17.75
N VAL A 92 8.93 4.44 -16.72
CA VAL A 92 8.41 5.81 -16.47
C VAL A 92 9.13 6.81 -17.36
N ALA A 93 10.42 6.58 -17.59
CA ALA A 93 11.23 7.36 -18.51
C ALA A 93 12.19 6.47 -19.30
N ALA A 94 12.49 6.86 -20.54
CA ALA A 94 13.47 6.22 -21.40
C ALA A 94 14.49 7.25 -21.89
N MET A 95 15.77 6.98 -21.63
CA MET A 95 16.88 7.87 -21.93
C MET A 95 17.77 7.26 -23.02
N HIS A 96 18.09 8.07 -24.03
CA HIS A 96 19.06 7.75 -25.08
C HIS A 96 20.30 8.62 -24.92
N ILE A 97 21.45 7.98 -24.69
CA ILE A 97 22.76 8.62 -24.64
C ILE A 97 23.47 8.35 -25.98
N PRO A 98 23.60 9.35 -26.87
CA PRO A 98 24.23 9.21 -28.17
C PRO A 98 25.77 9.14 -28.06
N LYS A 99 26.42 8.62 -29.11
CA LYS A 99 27.89 8.40 -29.18
C LYS A 99 28.79 9.63 -28.97
N ASP A 100 28.21 10.83 -29.04
CA ASP A 100 28.91 12.10 -28.91
C ASP A 100 28.59 12.83 -27.59
N TYR A 101 27.97 12.12 -26.63
CA TYR A 101 27.56 12.66 -25.34
C TYR A 101 28.74 13.26 -24.57
N SER A 102 29.85 12.54 -24.48
CA SER A 102 31.04 13.00 -23.75
C SER A 102 31.58 14.34 -24.26
N ASP A 103 31.56 14.54 -25.58
CA ASP A 103 32.05 15.75 -26.21
C ASP A 103 31.07 16.92 -26.06
N LYS A 104 29.76 16.64 -26.18
CA LYS A 104 28.71 17.63 -25.93
C LYS A 104 28.70 18.13 -24.49
N LEU A 105 28.95 17.23 -23.52
CA LEU A 105 29.06 17.58 -22.11
C LEU A 105 30.21 18.58 -21.88
N LYS A 106 31.39 18.29 -22.42
CA LYS A 106 32.59 19.15 -22.33
C LYS A 106 32.39 20.52 -22.99
N ASN A 107 31.71 20.55 -24.13
CA ASN A 107 31.56 21.76 -24.97
C ASN A 107 30.38 22.66 -24.59
N ASN A 108 29.72 22.39 -23.47
CA ASN A 108 28.53 23.10 -23.02
C ASN A 108 27.31 23.00 -23.97
N GLN A 109 27.01 21.81 -24.48
CA GLN A 109 25.94 21.56 -25.46
C GLN A 109 24.86 20.60 -24.93
N LEU A 110 24.23 20.90 -23.79
CA LEU A 110 23.27 19.99 -23.14
C LEU A 110 21.94 19.78 -23.86
N LYS A 111 21.46 20.79 -24.60
CA LYS A 111 20.11 20.77 -25.21
C LYS A 111 19.90 19.56 -26.14
N LEU A 112 20.97 19.00 -26.69
CA LEU A 112 20.96 17.83 -27.56
C LEU A 112 21.99 16.76 -27.11
N ALA A 113 22.38 16.80 -25.82
CA ALA A 113 23.32 15.84 -25.26
C ALA A 113 22.67 14.47 -25.10
N LEU A 114 21.38 14.40 -24.81
CA LEU A 114 20.60 13.16 -24.69
C LEU A 114 19.15 13.39 -25.12
N THR A 115 18.45 12.30 -25.43
CA THR A 115 17.00 12.32 -25.65
C THR A 115 16.32 11.63 -24.48
N LEU A 116 15.30 12.27 -23.90
CA LEU A 116 14.55 11.74 -22.77
C LEU A 116 13.06 11.70 -23.11
N TYR A 117 12.48 10.51 -23.05
CA TYR A 117 11.04 10.29 -23.10
C TYR A 117 10.57 10.06 -21.67
N ALA A 118 9.53 10.76 -21.23
CA ALA A 118 8.93 10.55 -19.92
C ALA A 118 7.41 10.47 -20.06
N ARG A 119 6.78 9.77 -19.12
CA ARG A 119 5.32 9.74 -19.02
C ARG A 119 4.80 11.12 -18.62
N ASP A 120 3.67 11.52 -19.18
CA ASP A 120 2.97 12.77 -18.85
C ASP A 120 2.18 12.61 -17.53
N ASP A 121 2.90 12.41 -16.42
CA ASP A 121 2.34 12.36 -15.08
C ASP A 121 3.35 12.80 -14.01
N PHE A 122 2.88 13.02 -12.79
CA PHE A 122 3.70 13.53 -11.68
C PHE A 122 4.99 12.72 -11.43
N ILE A 123 4.94 11.40 -11.59
CA ILE A 123 6.12 10.54 -11.41
C ILE A 123 7.08 10.72 -12.60
N GLY A 124 6.56 10.83 -13.83
CA GLY A 124 7.34 11.20 -15.01
C GLY A 124 8.03 12.56 -14.88
N ASP A 125 7.33 13.59 -14.39
CA ASP A 125 7.87 14.94 -14.18
C ASP A 125 9.02 14.95 -13.16
N ILE A 126 8.85 14.26 -12.01
CA ILE A 126 9.91 14.11 -11.00
C ILE A 126 11.12 13.41 -11.61
N THR A 127 10.89 12.37 -12.40
CA THR A 127 11.96 11.59 -13.03
C THR A 127 12.71 12.43 -14.05
N PHE A 128 11.99 13.21 -14.87
CA PHE A 128 12.56 14.13 -15.84
C PHE A 128 13.43 15.20 -15.17
N GLU A 129 12.92 15.84 -14.12
CA GLU A 129 13.64 16.85 -13.35
C GLU A 129 14.89 16.25 -12.68
N MET A 130 14.78 15.06 -12.09
CA MET A 130 15.91 14.37 -11.47
C MET A 130 17.02 14.07 -12.47
N ILE A 131 16.69 13.53 -13.66
CA ILE A 131 17.66 13.22 -14.72
C ILE A 131 18.29 14.52 -15.25
N SER A 132 17.48 15.55 -15.46
CA SER A 132 17.94 16.87 -15.92
C SER A 132 18.91 17.49 -14.93
N ARG A 133 18.58 17.46 -13.64
CA ARG A 133 19.47 17.93 -12.57
C ARG A 133 20.79 17.16 -12.54
N SER A 134 20.76 15.84 -12.66
CA SER A 134 21.98 15.04 -12.69
C SER A 134 22.87 15.39 -13.89
N LEU A 135 22.27 15.66 -15.05
CA LEU A 135 22.99 16.13 -16.25
C LEU A 135 23.65 17.49 -16.00
N TYR A 136 22.92 18.45 -15.42
CA TYR A 136 23.47 19.76 -15.08
C TYR A 136 24.61 19.65 -14.07
N GLU A 137 24.47 18.85 -13.02
CA GLU A 137 25.49 18.64 -11.99
C GLU A 137 26.81 18.11 -12.59
N GLN A 138 26.74 17.22 -13.59
CA GLN A 138 27.93 16.74 -14.31
C GLN A 138 28.62 17.80 -15.15
N GLN A 139 27.88 18.81 -15.59
CA GLN A 139 28.41 19.85 -16.46
C GLN A 139 29.15 20.96 -15.69
N ILE A 140 28.75 21.23 -14.45
CA ILE A 140 29.28 22.33 -13.64
C ILE A 140 30.82 22.37 -13.62
N PRO A 141 31.57 21.26 -13.40
CA PRO A 141 33.03 21.29 -13.40
C PRO A 141 33.64 21.77 -14.71
N TYR A 142 33.03 21.44 -15.85
CA TYR A 142 33.50 21.88 -17.17
C TYR A 142 33.28 23.38 -17.39
N ILE A 143 32.15 23.91 -16.93
CA ILE A 143 31.85 25.35 -17.01
C ILE A 143 32.84 26.13 -16.14
N VAL A 144 33.03 25.69 -14.89
CA VAL A 144 33.95 26.34 -13.95
C VAL A 144 35.38 26.30 -14.48
N LYS A 145 35.83 25.13 -14.98
CA LYS A 145 37.16 25.00 -15.58
C LYS A 145 37.34 25.97 -16.76
N LYS A 146 36.38 26.02 -17.68
CA LYS A 146 36.44 26.92 -18.83
C LYS A 146 36.60 28.39 -18.39
N HIS A 147 35.87 28.80 -17.36
CA HIS A 147 35.98 30.16 -16.84
C HIS A 147 37.36 30.45 -16.20
N LEU A 148 37.93 29.48 -15.47
CA LEU A 148 39.27 29.59 -14.89
C LEU A 148 40.37 29.64 -15.96
N ASP A 149 40.23 28.85 -17.02
CA ASP A 149 41.15 28.85 -18.16
C ASP A 149 41.09 30.19 -18.91
N ASP A 150 39.89 30.77 -19.10
CA ASP A 150 39.69 32.09 -19.70
C ASP A 150 40.33 33.22 -18.87
N ASP A 151 40.39 33.07 -17.55
CA ASP A 151 41.05 33.98 -16.60
C ASP A 151 42.57 33.71 -16.43
N GLY A 152 43.13 32.77 -17.21
CA GLY A 152 44.56 32.42 -17.20
C GLY A 152 45.00 31.54 -16.02
N GLN A 153 44.05 30.96 -15.28
CA GLN A 153 44.32 30.02 -14.19
C GLN A 153 44.21 28.57 -14.67
N GLU A 154 45.30 28.03 -15.23
CA GLU A 154 45.34 26.62 -15.64
C GLU A 154 45.19 25.69 -14.43
N THR A 155 44.03 25.03 -14.34
CA THR A 155 43.72 24.04 -13.31
C THR A 155 43.19 22.76 -13.92
N SER A 156 43.54 21.61 -13.33
CA SER A 156 43.02 20.33 -13.80
C SER A 156 41.53 20.19 -13.47
N LEU A 157 40.79 19.48 -14.33
CA LEU A 157 39.36 19.22 -14.13
C LEU A 157 39.10 18.47 -12.82
N GLU A 158 40.01 17.57 -12.45
CA GLU A 158 39.96 16.81 -11.19
C GLU A 158 40.01 17.75 -9.99
N LYS A 159 40.94 18.73 -9.99
CA LYS A 159 41.06 19.71 -8.91
C LYS A 159 39.81 20.58 -8.79
N VAL A 160 39.21 20.96 -9.93
CA VAL A 160 37.94 21.71 -9.95
C VAL A 160 36.80 20.86 -9.38
N SER A 161 36.67 19.60 -9.81
CA SER A 161 35.66 18.66 -9.32
C SER A 161 35.79 18.41 -7.82
N ASP A 162 37.00 18.16 -7.32
CA ASP A 162 37.26 17.93 -5.90
C ASP A 162 36.91 19.16 -5.06
N THR A 163 37.27 20.35 -5.53
CA THR A 163 36.96 21.61 -4.85
C THR A 163 35.45 21.84 -4.80
N LEU A 164 34.75 21.61 -5.90
CA LEU A 164 33.29 21.71 -5.96
C LEU A 164 32.63 20.72 -5.01
N ASN A 165 33.04 19.45 -5.01
CA ASN A 165 32.49 18.43 -4.13
C ASN A 165 32.71 18.74 -2.64
N GLN A 166 33.84 19.35 -2.28
CA GLN A 166 34.12 19.77 -0.90
C GLN A 166 33.26 20.95 -0.45
N HIS A 167 32.95 21.88 -1.36
CA HIS A 167 32.21 23.11 -1.05
C HIS A 167 30.72 23.04 -1.38
N THR A 168 30.25 21.97 -2.03
CA THR A 168 28.84 21.78 -2.33
C THR A 168 28.08 21.54 -1.02
N PRO A 169 27.09 22.38 -0.68
CA PRO A 169 26.33 22.22 0.55
C PRO A 169 25.56 20.91 0.50
N LYS A 170 25.69 20.09 1.54
CA LYS A 170 24.81 18.93 1.74
C LYS A 170 23.45 19.44 2.18
N SER A 171 22.37 18.81 1.70
CA SER A 171 21.02 19.13 2.15
C SER A 171 20.95 19.03 3.68
N ALA A 172 20.72 20.17 4.33
CA ALA A 172 20.51 20.28 5.77
C ALA A 172 19.00 20.31 6.13
N ILE A 173 18.13 20.03 5.14
CA ILE A 173 16.69 19.98 5.37
C ILE A 173 16.41 18.72 6.19
N VAL A 174 16.03 18.91 7.45
CA VAL A 174 15.57 17.84 8.31
C VAL A 174 14.22 17.36 7.76
N HIS A 175 14.23 16.19 7.13
CA HIS A 175 13.01 15.53 6.73
C HIS A 175 12.31 14.98 7.97
N HIS A 176 11.34 15.73 8.49
CA HIS A 176 10.37 15.16 9.40
C HIS A 176 9.38 14.35 8.57
N VAL A 177 9.61 13.03 8.48
CA VAL A 177 8.54 12.12 8.10
C VAL A 177 7.47 12.29 9.15
N VAL A 178 6.32 12.84 8.74
CA VAL A 178 5.16 13.00 9.61
C VAL A 178 4.61 11.59 9.87
N ASN A 179 5.26 10.84 10.77
CA ASN A 179 4.68 9.70 11.47
C ASN A 179 3.69 10.23 12.51
N THR A 180 2.78 11.12 12.12
CA THR A 180 1.57 11.25 12.91
C THR A 180 0.88 9.91 12.78
N ASN A 181 0.72 9.23 13.91
CA ASN A 181 -0.24 8.15 14.07
C ASN A 181 -1.57 8.66 13.51
N SER A 182 -1.82 8.41 12.22
CA SER A 182 -3.04 8.85 11.59
C SER A 182 -4.13 8.13 12.36
N GLU A 183 -5.03 8.88 12.99
CA GLU A 183 -6.19 8.27 13.66
C GLU A 183 -7.01 7.38 12.69
N THR A 184 -6.73 7.55 11.38
CA THR A 184 -7.44 7.01 10.23
C THR A 184 -6.45 6.76 9.08
N SER A 185 -6.09 5.50 8.81
CA SER A 185 -5.49 5.11 7.53
C SER A 185 -6.61 4.57 6.64
N ILE A 186 -6.86 5.22 5.48
CA ILE A 186 -7.86 4.77 4.49
C ILE A 186 -7.64 3.29 4.13
N SER A 187 -6.38 2.85 4.08
CA SER A 187 -6.00 1.46 3.85
C SER A 187 -6.54 0.52 4.93
N ILE A 188 -6.48 0.90 6.20
CA ILE A 188 -7.02 0.08 7.31
C ILE A 188 -8.55 0.10 7.32
N SER A 189 -9.18 1.23 6.99
CA SER A 189 -10.64 1.32 6.84
C SER A 189 -11.16 0.34 5.80
N LEU A 190 -10.43 0.22 4.68
CA LEU A 190 -10.72 -0.74 3.62
C LEU A 190 -10.52 -2.19 4.09
N VAL A 191 -9.41 -2.50 4.76
CA VAL A 191 -9.14 -3.83 5.33
C VAL A 191 -10.26 -4.23 6.29
N PHE A 192 -10.69 -3.32 7.16
CA PHE A 192 -11.80 -3.56 8.08
C PHE A 192 -13.13 -3.79 7.35
N GLY A 193 -13.43 -3.03 6.30
CA GLY A 193 -14.61 -3.25 5.47
C GLY A 193 -14.62 -4.64 4.82
N ILE A 194 -13.47 -5.12 4.34
CA ILE A 194 -13.33 -6.48 3.79
C ILE A 194 -13.55 -7.53 4.90
N ILE A 195 -13.01 -7.31 6.10
CA ILE A 195 -13.24 -8.20 7.25
C ILE A 195 -14.72 -8.29 7.59
N LEU A 196 -15.44 -7.16 7.63
CA LEU A 196 -16.90 -7.16 7.85
C LEU A 196 -17.62 -7.94 6.73
N PHE A 197 -17.25 -7.73 5.47
CA PHE A 197 -17.83 -8.47 4.36
C PHE A 197 -17.64 -9.98 4.50
N VAL A 198 -16.39 -10.44 4.70
CA VAL A 198 -16.06 -11.86 4.87
C VAL A 198 -16.73 -12.44 6.11
N SER A 199 -16.90 -11.64 7.16
CA SER A 199 -17.56 -12.10 8.37
C SER A 199 -19.01 -12.56 8.14
N SER A 200 -19.66 -12.18 7.04
CA SER A 200 -20.98 -12.69 6.64
C SER A 200 -21.03 -14.22 6.51
N VAL A 201 -19.88 -14.89 6.33
CA VAL A 201 -19.79 -16.36 6.31
C VAL A 201 -20.30 -17.01 7.61
N GLN A 202 -20.35 -16.25 8.72
CA GLN A 202 -20.93 -16.69 9.99
C GLN A 202 -22.36 -17.21 9.83
N ILE A 203 -23.11 -16.68 8.87
CA ILE A 203 -24.48 -17.10 8.53
C ILE A 203 -24.54 -18.55 8.04
N VAL A 204 -23.54 -18.96 7.28
CA VAL A 204 -23.42 -20.32 6.75
C VAL A 204 -22.92 -21.26 7.84
N LEU A 205 -21.87 -20.85 8.56
CA LEU A 205 -21.26 -21.67 9.61
C LEU A 205 -22.25 -21.96 10.74
N HIS A 206 -23.02 -20.97 11.15
CA HIS A 206 -23.97 -21.07 12.25
C HIS A 206 -25.41 -21.35 11.81
N GLN A 207 -25.63 -21.82 10.58
CA GLN A 207 -26.98 -22.14 10.08
C GLN A 207 -27.76 -23.09 11.00
N ARG A 208 -27.05 -23.99 11.69
CA ARG A 208 -27.62 -24.99 12.61
C ARG A 208 -28.10 -24.40 13.94
N LEU A 209 -27.76 -23.14 14.28
CA LEU A 209 -28.38 -22.45 15.41
C LEU A 209 -29.85 -22.17 15.16
N LYS A 210 -30.23 -21.98 13.90
CA LYS A 210 -31.60 -21.67 13.50
C LYS A 210 -32.42 -22.95 13.32
N GLN A 211 -32.69 -23.65 14.42
CA GLN A 211 -33.61 -24.79 14.44
C GLN A 211 -34.93 -24.36 15.08
N ASN A 212 -35.96 -24.11 14.27
CA ASN A 212 -37.23 -23.52 14.72
C ASN A 212 -37.88 -24.32 15.86
N GLY A 213 -37.90 -25.66 15.81
CA GLY A 213 -38.48 -26.49 16.87
C GLY A 213 -37.79 -26.33 18.23
N PRO A 214 -36.47 -26.62 18.34
CA PRO A 214 -35.69 -26.38 19.56
C PRO A 214 -35.71 -24.93 20.05
N LEU A 215 -35.63 -23.95 19.13
CA LEU A 215 -35.68 -22.52 19.49
C LEU A 215 -37.04 -22.13 20.10
N THR A 216 -38.15 -22.58 19.53
CA THR A 216 -39.48 -22.31 20.08
C THR A 216 -39.62 -22.88 21.49
N ARG A 217 -39.11 -24.09 21.74
CA ARG A 217 -39.11 -24.70 23.09
C ARG A 217 -38.24 -23.92 24.07
N LEU A 218 -37.14 -23.37 23.60
CA LEU A 218 -36.20 -22.61 24.40
C LEU A 218 -36.70 -21.18 24.69
N PHE A 219 -37.49 -20.58 23.80
CA PHE A 219 -38.08 -19.25 24.00
C PHE A 219 -39.31 -19.24 24.92
N ILE A 220 -39.77 -20.40 25.41
CA ILE A 220 -40.81 -20.50 26.44
C ILE A 220 -40.31 -19.90 27.77
N PHE A 221 -39.01 -19.97 28.04
CA PHE A 221 -38.41 -19.44 29.27
C PHE A 221 -38.15 -17.93 29.16
N GLN A 222 -38.46 -17.20 30.23
CA GLN A 222 -38.24 -15.75 30.30
C GLN A 222 -36.78 -15.38 30.01
N TYR A 223 -36.58 -14.28 29.28
CA TYR A 223 -35.27 -13.73 28.86
C TYR A 223 -34.37 -14.64 28.00
N SER A 224 -34.75 -15.89 27.72
CA SER A 224 -33.92 -16.84 26.98
C SER A 224 -33.57 -16.39 25.57
N LYS A 225 -34.50 -15.68 24.91
CA LYS A 225 -34.24 -15.04 23.61
C LYS A 225 -33.16 -13.96 23.72
N LEU A 226 -33.24 -13.09 24.73
CA LEU A 226 -32.29 -12.01 24.92
C LEU A 226 -30.90 -12.55 25.24
N ILE A 227 -30.81 -13.55 26.13
CA ILE A 227 -29.53 -14.18 26.51
C ILE A 227 -28.85 -14.84 25.30
N LEU A 228 -29.61 -15.53 24.44
CA LEU A 228 -29.07 -16.15 23.23
C LEU A 228 -28.47 -15.11 22.27
N PHE A 229 -29.22 -14.05 21.98
CA PHE A 229 -28.77 -12.97 21.10
C PHE A 229 -27.53 -12.26 21.67
N THR A 230 -27.57 -11.87 22.94
CA THR A 230 -26.46 -11.18 23.60
C THR A 230 -25.20 -12.04 23.63
N THR A 231 -25.32 -13.34 23.92
CA THR A 231 -24.18 -14.26 23.94
C THR A 231 -23.56 -14.40 22.55
N TYR A 232 -24.39 -14.53 21.51
CA TYR A 232 -23.93 -14.60 20.13
C TYR A 232 -23.15 -13.33 19.73
N ILE A 233 -23.74 -12.16 19.99
CA ILE A 233 -23.15 -10.86 19.65
C ILE A 233 -21.82 -10.66 20.36
N LEU A 234 -21.75 -10.96 21.66
CA LEU A 234 -20.55 -10.76 22.47
C LEU A 234 -19.39 -11.61 21.94
N ILE A 235 -19.62 -12.89 21.66
CA ILE A 235 -18.59 -13.80 21.16
C ILE A 235 -18.05 -13.34 19.79
N HIS A 236 -18.94 -13.02 18.84
CA HIS A 236 -18.51 -12.61 17.50
C HIS A 236 -17.86 -11.24 17.50
N THR A 237 -18.34 -10.31 18.35
CA THR A 237 -17.68 -9.02 18.58
C THR A 237 -16.26 -9.21 19.10
N LEU A 238 -16.07 -10.10 20.08
CA LEU A 238 -14.74 -10.40 20.63
C LEU A 238 -13.81 -10.99 19.56
N ILE A 239 -14.29 -11.92 18.75
CA ILE A 239 -13.52 -12.51 17.65
C ILE A 239 -13.09 -11.43 16.65
N LEU A 240 -14.03 -10.57 16.21
CA LEU A 240 -13.74 -9.51 15.25
C LEU A 240 -12.76 -8.48 15.83
N MET A 241 -12.89 -8.12 17.10
CA MET A 241 -11.93 -7.24 17.79
C MET A 241 -10.54 -7.86 17.91
N LEU A 242 -10.45 -9.18 18.15
CA LEU A 242 -9.18 -9.90 18.19
C LEU A 242 -8.52 -9.89 16.81
N VAL A 243 -9.26 -10.20 15.75
CA VAL A 243 -8.77 -10.12 14.37
C VAL A 243 -8.31 -8.70 14.03
N LEU A 244 -9.05 -7.68 14.46
CA LEU A 244 -8.66 -6.28 14.32
C LEU A 244 -7.35 -5.97 15.05
N GLY A 245 -7.15 -6.48 16.26
CA GLY A 245 -5.88 -6.39 16.97
C GLY A 245 -4.72 -7.09 16.25
N ILE A 246 -4.97 -8.21 15.55
CA ILE A 246 -3.95 -8.86 14.72
C ILE A 246 -3.59 -7.97 13.51
N THR A 247 -4.55 -7.23 12.94
CA THR A 247 -4.25 -6.33 11.81
C THR A 247 -3.22 -5.26 12.16
N THR A 248 -3.26 -4.70 13.38
CA THR A 248 -2.29 -3.67 13.78
C THR A 248 -0.88 -4.23 13.88
N PHE A 249 -0.75 -5.46 14.39
CA PHE A 249 0.52 -6.16 14.48
C PHE A 249 1.09 -6.49 13.09
N ILE A 250 0.26 -7.02 12.19
CA ILE A 250 0.68 -7.44 10.84
C ILE A 250 1.08 -6.23 9.97
N PHE A 251 0.33 -5.14 10.03
CA PHE A 251 0.58 -3.93 9.23
C PHE A 251 1.56 -2.96 9.88
N GLN A 252 2.08 -3.28 11.08
CA GLN A 252 2.99 -2.43 11.87
C GLN A 252 2.47 -0.99 12.06
N GLN A 253 1.16 -0.80 12.08
CA GLN A 253 0.54 0.52 12.26
C GLN A 253 0.14 0.73 13.72
N GLN A 254 0.57 1.86 14.28
CA GLN A 254 0.15 2.30 15.60
C GLN A 254 -1.24 2.93 15.52
N LEU A 255 -2.27 2.12 15.75
CA LEU A 255 -3.66 2.62 15.79
C LEU A 255 -3.98 3.27 17.14
N SER A 256 -4.72 4.38 17.09
CA SER A 256 -5.17 5.09 18.28
C SER A 256 -6.24 4.30 19.05
N PHE A 257 -6.40 4.61 20.34
CA PHE A 257 -7.50 4.05 21.12
C PHE A 257 -8.88 4.47 20.56
N THR A 258 -8.99 5.67 20.01
CA THR A 258 -10.22 6.19 19.38
C THR A 258 -10.66 5.34 18.18
N PHE A 259 -9.72 4.81 17.40
CA PHE A 259 -9.98 3.88 16.31
C PHE A 259 -10.69 2.61 16.81
N PHE A 260 -10.16 1.98 17.86
CA PHE A 260 -10.73 0.76 18.43
C PHE A 260 -12.12 0.99 19.02
N ALA A 261 -12.33 2.14 19.68
CA ALA A 261 -13.64 2.50 20.22
C ALA A 261 -14.69 2.68 19.10
N LYS A 262 -14.36 3.40 18.02
CA LYS A 262 -15.24 3.57 16.86
C LYS A 262 -15.55 2.21 16.19
N SER A 263 -14.51 1.39 16.00
CA SER A 263 -14.65 0.04 15.43
C SER A 263 -15.57 -0.84 16.27
N LEU A 264 -15.42 -0.83 17.60
CA LEU A 264 -16.23 -1.62 18.52
C LEU A 264 -17.73 -1.31 18.37
N VAL A 265 -18.09 -0.01 18.30
CA VAL A 265 -19.49 0.42 18.13
C VAL A 265 -20.05 -0.12 16.81
N ILE A 266 -19.29 -0.01 15.73
CA ILE A 266 -19.69 -0.49 14.40
C ILE A 266 -19.83 -2.01 14.35
N ILE A 267 -18.91 -2.75 14.97
CA ILE A 267 -18.99 -4.21 15.09
C ILE A 267 -20.25 -4.62 15.86
N ILE A 268 -20.56 -3.95 16.97
CA ILE A 268 -21.76 -4.26 17.76
C ILE A 268 -23.03 -4.05 16.91
N VAL A 269 -23.13 -2.93 16.19
CA VAL A 269 -24.27 -2.65 15.29
C VAL A 269 -24.35 -3.69 14.18
N TYR A 270 -23.20 -4.07 13.62
CA TYR A 270 -23.11 -5.10 12.60
C TYR A 270 -23.59 -6.47 13.12
N GLU A 271 -23.11 -6.90 14.29
CA GLU A 271 -23.48 -8.19 14.89
C GLU A 271 -24.95 -8.23 15.34
N LEU A 272 -25.51 -7.10 15.75
CA LEU A 272 -26.96 -6.98 15.99
C LEU A 272 -27.77 -7.31 14.72
N GLY A 273 -27.37 -6.74 13.58
CA GLY A 273 -28.01 -7.00 12.29
C GLY A 273 -27.84 -8.45 11.84
N VAL A 274 -26.62 -9.00 11.93
CA VAL A 274 -26.37 -10.39 11.52
C VAL A 274 -27.10 -11.38 12.43
N SER A 275 -27.09 -11.19 13.75
CA SER A 275 -27.83 -12.03 14.69
C SER A 275 -29.34 -12.00 14.40
N TRP A 276 -29.89 -10.81 14.12
CA TRP A 276 -31.28 -10.67 13.71
C TRP A 276 -31.60 -11.43 12.43
N LEU A 277 -30.76 -11.29 11.39
CA LEU A 277 -30.91 -12.03 10.14
C LEU A 277 -30.81 -13.55 10.36
N LEU A 278 -29.87 -13.99 11.21
CA LEU A 278 -29.62 -15.39 11.54
C LEU A 278 -30.86 -16.09 12.10
N PHE A 279 -31.49 -15.47 13.10
CA PHE A 279 -32.60 -16.09 13.82
C PHE A 279 -33.95 -15.81 13.17
N LYS A 280 -34.15 -14.68 12.46
CA LYS A 280 -35.46 -14.30 11.92
C LYS A 280 -35.73 -14.83 10.51
N ILE A 281 -34.75 -14.79 9.60
CA ILE A 281 -34.97 -15.19 8.18
C ILE A 281 -34.80 -16.70 8.00
N ASN A 282 -35.80 -17.37 7.43
CA ASN A 282 -35.79 -18.83 7.30
C ASN A 282 -34.91 -19.33 6.15
N THR A 283 -34.94 -18.64 5.02
CA THR A 283 -34.25 -19.07 3.81
C THR A 283 -32.77 -18.68 3.87
N LEU A 284 -31.87 -19.65 3.74
CA LEU A 284 -30.42 -19.45 3.81
C LEU A 284 -29.93 -18.43 2.76
N SER A 285 -30.40 -18.54 1.51
CA SER A 285 -29.98 -17.65 0.41
C SER A 285 -30.32 -16.18 0.70
N HIS A 286 -31.55 -15.92 1.13
CA HIS A 286 -32.02 -14.57 1.46
C HIS A 286 -31.25 -14.00 2.64
N ARG A 287 -31.00 -14.84 3.65
CA ARG A 287 -30.25 -14.46 4.83
C ARG A 287 -28.81 -14.06 4.48
N LEU A 288 -28.13 -14.85 3.64
CA LEU A 288 -26.77 -14.57 3.20
C LEU A 288 -26.70 -13.31 2.34
N PHE A 289 -27.62 -13.16 1.39
CA PHE A 289 -27.71 -11.98 0.53
C PHE A 289 -27.89 -10.70 1.36
N MET A 290 -28.84 -10.70 2.31
CA MET A 290 -29.08 -9.56 3.19
C MET A 290 -27.88 -9.25 4.08
N ALA A 291 -27.18 -10.27 4.58
CA ALA A 291 -26.00 -10.06 5.41
C ALA A 291 -24.84 -9.46 4.64
N VAL A 292 -24.62 -9.90 3.39
CA VAL A 292 -23.61 -9.33 2.51
C VAL A 292 -23.90 -7.86 2.20
N ILE A 293 -25.15 -7.52 1.86
CA ILE A 293 -25.55 -6.13 1.63
C ILE A 293 -25.36 -5.29 2.90
N PHE A 294 -25.78 -5.83 4.04
CA PHE A 294 -25.64 -5.15 5.32
C PHE A 294 -24.17 -4.93 5.70
N ALA A 295 -23.31 -5.92 5.47
CA ALA A 295 -21.86 -5.79 5.68
C ALA A 295 -21.25 -4.70 4.80
N LEU A 296 -21.64 -4.64 3.52
CA LEU A 296 -21.17 -3.61 2.59
C LEU A 296 -21.63 -2.21 3.01
N LEU A 297 -22.90 -2.08 3.45
CA LEU A 297 -23.43 -0.82 3.96
C LEU A 297 -22.68 -0.37 5.23
N MET A 298 -22.42 -1.28 6.17
CA MET A 298 -21.64 -0.97 7.37
C MET A 298 -20.19 -0.62 7.06
N ALA A 299 -19.57 -1.28 6.06
CA ALA A 299 -18.23 -0.96 5.61
C ALA A 299 -18.15 0.45 5.01
N VAL A 300 -19.10 0.81 4.14
CA VAL A 300 -19.17 2.17 3.54
C VAL A 300 -19.39 3.21 4.63
N LEU A 301 -20.35 2.97 5.54
CA LEU A 301 -20.63 3.88 6.65
C LEU A 301 -19.40 4.07 7.55
N TYR A 302 -18.66 3.00 7.81
CA TYR A 302 -17.42 3.08 8.58
C TYR A 302 -16.36 3.94 7.87
N ILE A 303 -16.14 3.75 6.58
CA ILE A 303 -15.21 4.56 5.79
C ILE A 303 -15.60 6.04 5.86
N PHE A 304 -16.89 6.37 5.77
CA PHE A 304 -17.37 7.75 5.92
C PHE A 304 -17.16 8.35 7.31
N ILE A 305 -17.24 7.57 8.38
CA ILE A 305 -16.94 8.03 9.76
C ILE A 305 -15.44 8.30 9.94
N GLN A 306 -14.62 7.78 9.03
CA GLN A 306 -13.18 7.77 9.10
C GLN A 306 -12.50 8.75 8.13
N LEU A 307 -13.22 9.20 7.11
CA LEU A 307 -12.89 10.40 6.33
C LEU A 307 -13.13 11.66 7.19
#